data_AF-A0A4Q2VDC7-F1
#
_entry.id   AF-A0A4Q2VDC7-F1
#
_cell.length_a   1.000
_cell.length_b   1.000
_cell.length_c   1.000
_cell.angle_alpha   90.00
_cell.angle_beta   90.00
_cell.angle_gamma   90.00
#
_symmetry.space_group_name_H-M   'P 1'
#
loop_
_entity.id
_entity.type
_entity.pdbx_description
1 polymer ?
#
loop_
_entity_poly.entity_id
_entity_poly.type
_entity_poly.pdbx_seq_one_letter_code
_entity_poly.pdbx_strand_id
1 'polypeptide(L)'
;MKYWLYESISNILDWTCATIPVGHVDLLKDPKPSNGGDFKPLSSLDRDNWNLYSPELYSDAPICLQVSGQKFTEEKVLACLRVIEA
;
A
#
# COMPACT_ATOMS: atom_id res chain seq x y z
N MET A 1 4.63 14.15 -7.85
CA MET A 1 4.41 13.28 -6.67
C MET A 1 4.48 11.82 -7.13
N LYS A 2 5.43 11.02 -6.63
CA LYS A 2 5.80 9.72 -7.22
C LYS A 2 4.77 8.58 -6.99
N TYR A 3 3.86 8.74 -6.03
CA TYR A 3 2.85 7.74 -5.65
C TYR A 3 1.44 8.32 -5.60
N TRP A 4 1.17 9.36 -6.40
CA TRP A 4 -0.07 10.14 -6.37
C TRP A 4 -1.33 9.29 -6.51
N LEU A 5 -1.31 8.24 -7.31
CA LEU A 5 -2.52 7.50 -7.68
C LEU A 5 -3.14 6.71 -6.53
N TYR A 6 -2.36 6.26 -5.54
CA TYR A 6 -2.91 5.50 -4.41
C TYR A 6 -3.75 6.37 -3.46
N GLU A 7 -3.36 7.64 -3.29
CA GLU A 7 -4.00 8.57 -2.35
C GLU A 7 -4.88 9.63 -3.01
N SER A 8 -4.62 10.00 -4.27
CA SER A 8 -5.37 11.08 -4.91
C SER A 8 -6.81 10.73 -5.24
N ILE A 9 -7.12 9.44 -5.41
CA ILE A 9 -8.47 8.97 -5.73
C ILE A 9 -9.45 9.37 -4.61
N SER A 10 -9.05 9.22 -3.35
CA SER A 10 -9.90 9.58 -2.21
C SER A 10 -10.17 11.08 -2.15
N ASN A 11 -9.15 11.90 -2.42
CA ASN A 11 -9.26 13.36 -2.47
C ASN A 11 -10.18 13.82 -3.59
N ILE A 12 -10.12 13.19 -4.78
CA ILE A 12 -10.97 13.54 -5.92
C ILE A 12 -12.43 13.17 -5.66
N LEU A 13 -12.67 12.01 -5.03
CA LEU A 13 -14.02 11.48 -4.79
C LEU A 13 -14.64 11.95 -3.48
N ASP A 14 -13.90 12.70 -2.67
CA ASP A 14 -14.29 13.12 -1.31
C ASP A 14 -14.72 11.92 -0.46
N TRP A 15 -13.89 10.87 -0.51
CA TRP A 15 -14.11 9.61 0.18
C TRP A 15 -13.39 9.59 1.52
N THR A 16 -14.10 9.15 2.54
CA THR A 16 -13.55 8.87 3.86
C THR A 16 -12.48 7.78 3.75
N CYS A 17 -11.25 8.04 4.18
CA CYS A 17 -10.17 7.06 4.15
C CYS A 17 -9.40 7.05 5.47
N ALA A 18 -8.93 5.87 5.86
CA ALA A 18 -8.04 5.71 7.00
C ALA A 18 -7.03 4.59 6.74
N THR A 19 -5.80 4.78 7.21
CA THR A 19 -4.67 3.91 6.94
C THR A 19 -4.03 3.42 8.23
N ILE A 20 -3.83 2.11 8.34
CA ILE A 20 -3.25 1.45 9.51
C ILE A 20 -2.07 0.56 9.10
N PRO A 21 -1.05 0.39 9.96
CA PRO A 21 -0.02 -0.61 9.74
C PRO A 21 -0.60 -2.01 9.97
N VAL A 22 -0.32 -2.93 9.05
CA VAL A 22 -0.79 -4.33 9.11
C VAL A 22 0.35 -5.35 9.20
N GLY A 23 1.60 -4.89 9.08
CA GLY A 23 2.78 -5.73 9.17
C GLY A 23 4.05 -4.94 8.97
N HIS A 24 5.17 -5.65 8.95
CA HIS A 24 6.48 -5.10 8.60
C HIS A 24 7.11 -5.98 7.53
N VAL A 25 7.96 -5.37 6.70
CA VAL A 25 8.70 -6.10 5.67
C VAL A 25 9.63 -7.12 6.33
N ASP A 26 9.51 -8.36 5.90
CA ASP A 26 10.27 -9.50 6.40
C ASP A 26 11.18 -10.01 5.28
N LEU A 27 12.50 -9.96 5.48
CA LEU A 27 13.50 -10.36 4.49
C LEU A 27 13.32 -11.79 3.97
N LEU A 28 12.76 -12.69 4.81
CA LEU A 28 12.54 -14.09 4.44
C LEU A 28 11.25 -14.28 3.64
N LYS A 29 10.23 -13.43 3.86
CA LYS A 29 8.93 -13.53 3.20
C LYS A 29 8.82 -12.63 1.96
N ASP A 30 9.56 -11.54 1.94
CA ASP A 30 9.49 -10.49 0.92
C ASP A 30 10.81 -10.37 0.10
N PRO A 31 11.44 -11.47 -0.37
CA PRO A 31 12.65 -11.34 -1.17
C PRO A 31 12.32 -10.74 -2.54
N LYS A 32 13.18 -9.84 -3.03
CA LYS A 32 13.09 -9.38 -4.42
C LYS A 32 13.47 -10.54 -5.36
N PRO A 33 12.59 -10.96 -6.28
CA PRO A 33 12.90 -12.03 -7.20
C PRO A 33 14.12 -11.69 -8.07
N SER A 34 15.13 -12.56 -8.08
CA SER A 34 16.40 -12.33 -8.76
C SER A 34 16.30 -12.14 -10.28
N ASN A 35 15.23 -12.66 -10.91
CA ASN A 35 14.96 -12.50 -12.35
C ASN A 35 13.74 -11.60 -12.64
N GLY A 36 13.32 -10.76 -11.68
CA GLY A 36 12.07 -10.00 -11.79
C GLY A 36 10.80 -10.84 -11.56
N GLY A 37 10.94 -12.16 -11.41
CA GLY A 37 9.81 -13.07 -11.17
C GLY A 37 8.80 -13.04 -12.31
N ASP A 38 7.52 -13.19 -11.99
CA ASP A 38 6.41 -13.07 -12.94
C ASP A 38 5.93 -11.61 -13.12
N PHE A 39 6.65 -10.63 -12.56
CA PHE A 39 6.26 -9.23 -12.65
C PHE A 39 6.42 -8.71 -14.08
N LYS A 40 5.30 -8.35 -14.70
CA LYS A 40 5.23 -7.73 -16.03
C LYS A 40 4.77 -6.29 -15.85
N PRO A 41 5.68 -5.30 -15.93
CA PRO A 41 5.30 -3.90 -15.68
C PRO A 41 4.30 -3.42 -16.74
N LEU A 42 3.23 -2.78 -16.29
CA LEU A 42 2.21 -2.22 -17.18
C LEU A 42 2.65 -0.87 -17.79
N SER A 43 3.61 -0.20 -17.15
CA SER A 43 4.16 1.09 -17.60
C SER A 43 5.63 1.25 -17.20
N SER A 44 6.29 2.29 -17.70
CA SER A 44 7.63 2.66 -17.24
C SER A 44 7.66 3.03 -15.75
N LEU A 45 6.65 3.75 -15.28
CA LEU A 45 6.49 4.12 -13.86
C LEU A 45 6.39 2.89 -12.95
N ASP A 46 5.69 1.85 -13.40
CA ASP A 46 5.53 0.59 -12.68
C ASP A 46 6.87 -0.15 -12.57
N ARG A 47 7.64 -0.19 -13.67
CA ARG A 47 9.01 -0.72 -13.67
C ARG A 47 9.93 0.06 -12.71
N ASP A 48 9.84 1.39 -12.73
CA ASP A 48 10.65 2.23 -11.86
C ASP A 48 10.30 2.02 -10.38
N ASN A 49 9.01 1.88 -10.06
CA ASN A 49 8.55 1.57 -8.72
C ASN A 49 9.03 0.18 -8.25
N TRP A 50 8.93 -0.83 -9.10
CA TRP A 50 9.49 -2.16 -8.82
C TRP A 50 11.00 -2.12 -8.57
N ASN A 51 11.72 -1.30 -9.34
CA ASN A 51 13.17 -1.16 -9.21
C ASN A 51 13.59 -0.46 -7.92
N LEU A 52 12.76 0.43 -7.34
CA LEU A 52 13.04 1.12 -6.08
C LEU A 52 13.09 0.19 -4.87
N TYR A 53 12.33 -0.90 -4.88
CA TYR A 53 12.27 -1.80 -3.76
C TYR A 53 13.58 -2.60 -3.61
N SER A 54 14.16 -2.60 -2.40
CA SER A 54 15.24 -3.48 -1.97
C SER A 54 14.87 -4.03 -0.59
N PRO A 55 14.79 -5.36 -0.39
CA PRO A 55 14.41 -5.94 0.89
C PRO A 55 15.27 -5.42 2.04
N GLU A 56 16.58 -5.26 1.80
CA GLU A 56 17.54 -4.81 2.80
C GLU A 56 17.31 -3.35 3.22
N LEU A 57 17.00 -2.48 2.26
CA LEU A 57 16.72 -1.07 2.52
C LEU A 57 15.38 -0.87 3.26
N TYR A 58 14.41 -1.74 2.97
CA TYR A 58 13.07 -1.68 3.54
C TYR A 58 12.87 -2.65 4.70
N SER A 59 13.93 -3.28 5.22
CA SER A 59 13.84 -4.21 6.34
C SER A 59 13.16 -3.53 7.54
N ASP A 60 12.17 -4.20 8.12
CA ASP A 60 11.36 -3.67 9.24
C ASP A 60 10.60 -2.37 8.91
N ALA A 61 10.43 -2.02 7.63
CA ALA A 61 9.55 -0.93 7.24
C ALA A 61 8.08 -1.34 7.42
N PRO A 62 7.20 -0.44 7.88
CA PRO A 62 5.79 -0.76 8.06
C PRO A 62 5.08 -0.93 6.71
N ILE A 63 4.28 -1.99 6.62
CA ILE A 63 3.36 -2.25 5.52
C ILE A 63 1.99 -1.74 5.97
N CYS A 64 1.42 -0.80 5.24
CA CYS A 64 0.15 -0.18 5.59
C CYS A 64 -0.98 -0.61 4.66
N LEU A 65 -2.19 -0.70 5.21
CA LEU A 65 -3.43 -0.91 4.47
C LEU A 65 -4.32 0.33 4.62
N GLN A 66 -4.80 0.85 3.49
CA GLN A 66 -5.79 1.91 3.43
C GLN A 66 -7.19 1.33 3.24
N VAL A 67 -8.12 1.73 4.10
CA VAL A 67 -9.55 1.44 3.97
C VAL A 67 -10.27 2.71 3.55
N SER A 68 -11.03 2.62 2.45
CA SER A 68 -11.82 3.72 1.91
C SER A 68 -13.32 3.41 1.99
N GLY A 69 -14.09 4.41 2.37
CA GLY A 69 -15.55 4.43 2.36
C GLY A 69 -16.07 5.61 1.55
N GLN A 70 -17.34 5.54 1.14
CA GLN A 70 -18.00 6.68 0.49
C GLN A 70 -18.05 7.88 1.45
N LYS A 71 -18.35 9.06 0.92
CA LYS A 71 -18.51 10.29 1.70
C LYS A 71 -19.47 10.09 2.89
N PHE A 72 -19.12 10.64 4.06
CA PHE A 72 -19.88 10.56 5.31
C PHE A 72 -20.01 9.14 5.89
N THR A 73 -18.96 8.31 5.75
CA THR A 73 -18.94 6.95 6.32
C THR A 73 -17.80 6.74 7.32
N GLU A 74 -17.36 7.79 8.01
CA GLU A 74 -16.29 7.81 9.00
C GLU A 74 -16.41 6.66 10.02
N GLU A 75 -17.56 6.51 10.66
CA GLU A 75 -17.78 5.50 11.70
C GLU A 75 -17.71 4.08 11.13
N LYS A 76 -18.15 3.89 9.88
CA LYS A 76 -18.08 2.60 9.21
C LYS A 76 -16.65 2.24 8.85
N VAL A 77 -15.87 3.20 8.34
CA VAL A 77 -14.44 3.01 8.04
C VAL A 77 -13.69 2.67 9.33
N LEU A 78 -13.93 3.39 10.43
CA LEU A 78 -13.33 3.10 11.73
C LEU A 78 -13.76 1.73 12.28
N ALA A 79 -15.01 1.32 12.08
CA ALA A 79 -15.47 -0.02 12.45
C ALA A 79 -14.76 -1.11 11.64
N CYS A 80 -14.53 -0.90 10.34
CA CYS A 80 -13.75 -1.80 9.51
C CYS A 80 -12.29 -1.90 9.99
N LEU A 81 -11.66 -0.79 10.39
CA LEU A 81 -10.30 -0.82 10.95
C LEU A 81 -10.23 -1.72 12.19
N ARG A 82 -11.19 -1.63 13.10
CA ARG A 82 -11.24 -2.50 14.29
C ARG A 82 -11.34 -3.99 13.98
N VAL A 83 -11.96 -4.35 12.86
CA VAL A 83 -12.04 -5.75 12.41
C VAL A 83 -10.70 -6.22 11.85
N ILE A 84 -9.92 -5.32 11.24
CA ILE A 84 -8.62 -5.62 10.62
C ILE A 84 -7.51 -5.69 11.68
N GLU A 85 -7.58 -4.85 12.72
CA GLU A 85 -6.62 -4.86 13.83
C GLU A 85 -6.81 -6.04 14.81
N ALA A 86 -7.95 -6.74 14.76
CA ALA A 86 -8.30 -7.84 15.68
C ALA A 86 -7.68 -9.18 15.26
#